data_AF-A0AAW6WDA3-F1
#
_entry.id   AF-A0AAW6WDA3-F1
#
_cell.length_a   1.000
_cell.length_b   1.000
_cell.length_c   1.000
_cell.angle_alpha   90.00
_cell.angle_beta   90.00
_cell.angle_gamma   90.00
#
_symmetry.space_group_name_H-M   'P 1'
#
loop_
_entity.id
_entity.type
_entity.pdbx_description
1 polymer ?
#
loop_
_entity_poly.entity_id
_entity_poly.type
_entity_poly.pdbx_seq_one_letter_code
_entity_poly.pdbx_strand_id
1 'polypeptide(L)'
;MEITKYSKRIQSFLKQEYGSEEEVKKALNLFKEEGESIAVTLGLEVSPEHDTLLELYAEHRIYSAMGNEKLAALKLEVFNKLLKSFVSVAENKKKLEEIKKSQKKGMMIFNE
;
A
#
# COMPACT_ATOMS: atom_id res chain seq x y z
N MET A 1 -1.68 -12.59 2.27
CA MET A 1 -1.00 -12.98 1.01
C MET A 1 -0.77 -14.48 1.01
N GLU A 2 -0.87 -15.12 -0.16
CA GLU A 2 -0.60 -16.55 -0.28
C GLU A 2 0.88 -16.79 -0.57
N ILE A 3 1.55 -17.57 0.29
CA ILE A 3 2.98 -17.89 0.14
C ILE A 3 3.27 -18.60 -1.20
N THR A 4 2.29 -19.34 -1.71
CA THR A 4 2.34 -20.09 -2.97
C THR A 4 2.49 -19.20 -4.20
N LYS A 5 2.17 -17.90 -4.11
CA LYS A 5 2.40 -16.93 -5.18
C LYS A 5 3.90 -16.68 -5.44
N TYR A 6 4.77 -16.97 -4.48
CA TYR A 6 6.20 -16.70 -4.58
C TYR A 6 6.98 -17.86 -5.18
N SER A 7 8.18 -17.57 -5.70
CA SER A 7 9.11 -18.61 -6.15
C SER A 7 9.48 -19.58 -5.02
N LYS A 8 9.79 -20.84 -5.35
CA LYS A 8 10.22 -21.86 -4.36
C LYS A 8 11.36 -21.37 -3.46
N ARG A 9 12.29 -20.58 -4.02
CA ARG A 9 13.40 -19.98 -3.26
C ARG A 9 12.91 -19.03 -2.16
N ILE A 10 11.96 -18.16 -2.48
CA ILE A 10 11.38 -17.22 -1.50
C ILE A 10 10.56 -18.01 -0.47
N GLN A 11 9.77 -19.01 -0.90
CA GLN A 11 9.02 -19.86 0.01
C GLN A 11 9.94 -20.57 1.02
N SER A 12 11.04 -21.15 0.55
CA SER A 12 12.04 -21.80 1.41
C SER A 12 12.69 -20.80 2.37
N PHE A 13 13.06 -19.60 1.89
CA PHE A 13 13.61 -18.55 2.73
C PHE A 13 12.63 -18.14 3.84
N LEU A 14 11.37 -17.86 3.50
CA LEU A 14 10.36 -17.45 4.48
C LEU A 14 10.12 -18.54 5.54
N LYS A 15 10.05 -19.80 5.13
CA LYS A 15 9.92 -20.92 6.07
C LYS A 15 11.16 -21.11 6.95
N GLN A 16 12.35 -20.82 6.44
CA GLN A 16 13.58 -20.85 7.23
C GLN A 16 13.61 -19.71 8.25
N GLU A 17 13.17 -18.51 7.85
CA GLU A 17 13.23 -17.30 8.68
C GLU A 17 12.15 -17.28 9.77
N TYR A 18 10.92 -17.63 9.42
CA TYR A 18 9.76 -17.51 10.31
C TYR A 18 9.25 -18.86 10.83
N GLY A 19 9.75 -19.98 10.31
CA GLY A 19 9.37 -21.33 10.76
C GLY A 19 8.09 -21.85 10.12
N SER A 20 7.02 -21.93 10.91
CA SER A 20 5.77 -22.57 10.46
C SER A 20 5.06 -21.74 9.38
N GLU A 21 4.18 -22.39 8.60
CA GLU A 21 3.39 -21.68 7.58
C GLU A 21 2.47 -20.61 8.19
N GLU A 22 2.01 -20.81 9.42
CA GLU A 22 1.21 -19.83 10.16
C GLU A 22 2.04 -18.59 10.51
N GLU A 23 3.28 -18.77 10.98
CA GLU A 23 4.18 -17.67 11.30
C GLU A 23 4.62 -16.91 10.05
N VAL A 24 4.86 -17.61 8.94
CA VAL A 24 5.08 -16.95 7.65
C VAL A 24 3.89 -16.09 7.26
N LYS A 25 2.65 -16.60 7.42
CA LYS A 25 1.45 -15.84 7.11
C LYS A 25 1.30 -14.60 8.01
N LYS A 26 1.61 -14.72 9.30
CA LYS A 26 1.65 -13.57 10.23
C LYS A 26 2.68 -12.53 9.78
N ALA A 27 3.90 -12.94 9.44
CA ALA A 27 4.94 -12.03 8.95
C ALA A 27 4.52 -11.32 7.65
N LEU A 28 3.96 -12.05 6.68
CA LEU A 28 3.48 -11.46 5.42
C LEU A 28 2.35 -10.45 5.65
N ASN A 29 1.45 -10.71 6.60
CA ASN A 29 0.40 -9.77 6.96
C ASN A 29 0.97 -8.52 7.65
N LEU A 30 1.93 -8.70 8.57
CA LEU A 30 2.62 -7.59 9.22
C LEU A 30 3.30 -6.67 8.19
N PHE A 31 3.93 -7.23 7.16
CA PHE A 31 4.53 -6.40 6.10
C PHE A 31 3.49 -5.61 5.32
N LYS A 32 2.29 -6.15 5.09
CA LYS A 32 1.19 -5.37 4.48
C LYS A 32 0.74 -4.25 5.42
N GLU A 33 0.59 -4.52 6.71
CA GLU A 33 0.20 -3.54 7.73
C GLU A 33 1.21 -2.40 7.85
N GLU A 34 2.51 -2.69 7.76
CA GLU A 34 3.57 -1.67 7.70
C GLU A 34 3.37 -0.75 6.47
N GLY A 35 3.11 -1.32 5.29
CA GLY A 35 2.83 -0.55 4.07
C GLY A 35 1.54 0.28 4.17
N GLU A 36 0.50 -0.27 4.82
CA GLU A 36 -0.77 0.40 5.07
C GLU A 36 -0.58 1.58 6.03
N SER A 37 0.19 1.40 7.11
CA SER A 37 0.52 2.47 8.05
C SER A 37 1.19 3.66 7.36
N ILE A 38 2.13 3.39 6.44
CA ILE A 38 2.79 4.42 5.63
C ILE A 38 1.77 5.14 4.74
N ALA A 39 0.90 4.39 4.06
CA ALA A 39 -0.12 4.95 3.17
C ALA A 39 -1.11 5.86 3.92
N VAL A 40 -1.60 5.41 5.07
CA VAL A 40 -2.50 6.17 5.95
C VAL A 40 -1.83 7.43 6.48
N THR A 41 -0.56 7.33 6.88
CA THR A 41 0.23 8.49 7.34
C THR A 41 0.35 9.57 6.25
N LEU A 42 0.38 9.16 4.99
CA LEU A 42 0.40 10.05 3.83
C LEU A 42 -1.00 10.48 3.36
N GLY A 43 -2.04 10.19 4.13
CA GLY A 43 -3.41 10.65 3.88
C GLY A 43 -4.21 9.80 2.90
N LEU A 44 -3.72 8.60 2.55
CA LEU A 44 -4.47 7.64 1.75
C LEU A 44 -5.41 6.82 2.64
N GLU A 45 -6.70 6.84 2.33
CA GLU A 45 -7.68 5.91 2.90
C GLU A 45 -7.54 4.57 2.16
N VAL A 46 -6.94 3.59 2.83
CA VAL A 46 -6.63 2.29 2.24
C VAL A 46 -7.92 1.46 2.08
N SER A 47 -8.01 0.75 0.95
CA SER A 47 -9.17 -0.04 0.54
C SER A 47 -8.69 -1.27 -0.23
N PRO A 48 -9.55 -2.27 -0.53
CA PRO A 48 -9.15 -3.46 -1.28
C PRO A 48 -8.53 -3.18 -2.67
N GLU A 49 -8.81 -2.02 -3.28
CA GLU A 49 -8.21 -1.64 -4.57
C GLU A 49 -6.70 -1.34 -4.45
N HIS A 50 -6.22 -1.10 -3.24
CA HIS A 50 -4.83 -0.82 -2.93
C HIS A 50 -4.04 -2.08 -2.57
N ASP A 51 -4.60 -3.29 -2.71
CA ASP A 51 -3.91 -4.52 -2.28
C ASP A 51 -2.56 -4.69 -2.98
N THR A 52 -2.48 -4.37 -4.28
CA THR A 52 -1.23 -4.40 -5.04
C THR A 52 -0.18 -3.43 -4.51
N LEU A 53 -0.60 -2.26 -4.00
CA LEU A 53 0.32 -1.31 -3.34
C LEU A 53 0.92 -1.95 -2.08
N LEU A 54 0.09 -2.57 -1.25
CA LEU A 54 0.55 -3.22 -0.01
C LEU A 54 1.42 -4.44 -0.29
N GLU A 55 1.10 -5.22 -1.33
CA GLU A 55 1.92 -6.35 -1.78
C GLU A 55 3.33 -5.88 -2.23
N LEU A 56 3.47 -4.72 -2.88
CA LEU A 56 4.79 -4.17 -3.27
C LEU A 56 5.66 -3.85 -2.05
N TYR A 57 5.08 -3.30 -0.99
CA TYR A 57 5.83 -3.03 0.24
C TYR A 57 6.22 -4.34 0.94
N ALA A 58 5.31 -5.33 0.97
CA ALA A 58 5.62 -6.64 1.50
C ALA A 58 6.76 -7.32 0.72
N GLU A 59 6.77 -7.24 -0.61
CA GLU A 59 7.88 -7.73 -1.43
C GLU A 59 9.19 -7.00 -1.14
N HIS A 60 9.16 -5.68 -0.93
CA HIS A 60 10.33 -4.92 -0.49
C HIS A 60 10.92 -5.49 0.82
N ARG A 61 10.07 -5.78 1.81
CA ARG A 61 10.51 -6.35 3.10
C ARG A 61 11.10 -7.74 2.94
N ILE A 62 10.48 -8.60 2.11
CA ILE A 62 10.99 -9.94 1.79
C ILE A 62 12.38 -9.84 1.15
N TYR A 63 12.54 -9.04 0.10
CA TYR A 63 13.83 -8.94 -0.59
C TYR A 63 14.91 -8.29 0.28
N SER A 64 14.53 -7.36 1.16
CA SER A 64 15.46 -6.78 2.14
C SER A 64 15.96 -7.82 3.12
N ALA A 65 15.06 -8.64 3.68
CA ALA A 65 15.42 -9.73 4.59
C ALA A 65 16.30 -10.79 3.91
N MET A 66 16.10 -11.02 2.60
CA MET A 66 16.94 -11.92 1.81
C MET A 66 18.31 -11.34 1.43
N GLY A 67 18.61 -10.08 1.78
CA GLY A 67 19.83 -9.39 1.34
C GLY A 67 19.87 -9.06 -0.15
N ASN A 68 18.74 -9.07 -0.85
CA ASN A 68 18.66 -8.70 -2.26
C ASN A 68 18.34 -7.21 -2.42
N GLU A 69 19.34 -6.38 -2.13
CA GLU A 69 19.21 -4.92 -2.08
C GLU A 69 18.67 -4.31 -3.38
N LYS A 70 19.10 -4.84 -4.54
CA LYS A 70 18.65 -4.34 -5.85
C LYS A 70 17.14 -4.52 -6.04
N LEU A 71 16.61 -5.71 -5.75
CA LEU A 71 15.17 -5.95 -5.88
C LEU A 71 14.39 -5.25 -4.76
N ALA A 72 14.92 -5.20 -3.55
CA ALA A 72 14.32 -4.48 -2.44
C ALA A 72 14.13 -2.99 -2.78
N ALA A 73 15.17 -2.33 -3.28
CA ALA A 73 15.13 -0.93 -3.68
C ALA A 73 14.13 -0.69 -4.81
N LEU A 74 14.10 -1.57 -5.83
CA LEU A 74 13.15 -1.48 -6.93
C LEU A 74 11.69 -1.57 -6.44
N LYS A 75 11.39 -2.51 -5.55
CA LYS A 75 10.03 -2.67 -5.00
C LYS A 75 9.60 -1.46 -4.18
N LEU A 76 10.50 -0.91 -3.36
CA LEU A 76 10.24 0.31 -2.60
C LEU A 76 10.03 1.54 -3.52
N GLU A 77 10.80 1.66 -4.58
CA GLU A 77 10.64 2.73 -5.56
C GLU A 77 9.26 2.67 -6.24
N VAL A 78 8.83 1.48 -6.67
CA VAL A 78 7.52 1.29 -7.30
C VAL A 78 6.39 1.55 -6.29
N PHE A 79 6.53 1.07 -5.05
CA PHE A 79 5.60 1.38 -3.96
C PHE A 79 5.43 2.89 -3.78
N ASN A 80 6.53 3.64 -3.64
CA ASN A 80 6.50 5.08 -3.43
C ASN A 80 5.88 5.84 -4.61
N LYS A 81 6.19 5.45 -5.85
CA LYS A 81 5.59 6.04 -7.07
C LYS A 81 4.08 5.82 -7.12
N LEU A 82 3.64 4.61 -6.81
CA LEU A 82 2.22 4.26 -6.83
C LEU A 82 1.47 4.94 -5.69
N LEU A 83 2.03 4.95 -4.47
CA LEU A 83 1.46 5.63 -3.31
C LEU A 83 1.27 7.13 -3.58
N LYS A 84 2.29 7.81 -4.11
CA LYS A 84 2.20 9.22 -4.48
C LYS A 84 1.08 9.48 -5.49
N SER A 85 0.89 8.56 -6.44
CA SER A 85 -0.18 8.66 -7.44
C SER A 85 -1.57 8.53 -6.78
N PHE A 86 -1.75 7.56 -5.89
CA PHE A 86 -3.00 7.39 -5.15
C PHE A 86 -3.33 8.58 -4.26
N VAL A 87 -2.34 9.08 -3.50
CA VAL A 87 -2.50 10.27 -2.65
C VAL A 87 -2.91 11.49 -3.49
N SER A 88 -2.23 11.74 -4.61
CA SER A 88 -2.57 12.87 -5.50
C SER A 88 -4.01 12.76 -6.05
N VAL A 89 -4.44 11.56 -6.43
CA VAL A 89 -5.82 11.32 -6.89
C VAL A 89 -6.82 11.57 -5.76
N ALA A 90 -6.53 11.09 -4.54
CA ALA A 90 -7.39 11.29 -3.38
C ALA A 90 -7.53 12.78 -3.01
N GLU A 91 -6.43 13.53 -3.01
CA GLU A 91 -6.42 14.99 -2.78
C GLU A 91 -7.26 15.74 -3.83
N ASN A 92 -7.11 15.39 -5.11
CA ASN A 92 -7.87 16.01 -6.19
C ASN A 92 -9.37 15.71 -6.07
N LYS A 93 -9.75 14.50 -5.68
CA LYS A 93 -11.15 14.15 -5.38
C LYS A 93 -11.70 14.99 -4.23
N LYS A 94 -10.97 15.12 -3.12
CA LYS A 94 -11.37 15.95 -1.96
C LYS A 94 -11.59 17.41 -2.37
N LYS A 95 -10.67 18.00 -3.14
CA LYS A 95 -10.81 19.37 -3.67
C LYS A 95 -12.04 19.55 -4.57
N LEU A 96 -12.31 18.60 -5.47
CA LEU A 96 -13.48 18.65 -6.34
C LEU A 96 -14.80 18.60 -5.55
N GLU A 97 -14.87 17.79 -4.49
CA GLU A 97 -16.03 17.74 -3.61
C GLU A 97 -16.25 19.05 -2.84
N GLU A 98 -15.18 19.68 -2.36
CA GLU A 98 -15.24 20.99 -1.70
C GLU A 98 -15.79 22.08 -2.63
N ILE A 99 -15.32 22.12 -3.88
CA ILE A 99 -15.83 23.05 -4.90
C ILE A 99 -17.31 22.81 -5.17
N LYS A 100 -17.76 21.56 -5.30
CA LYS A 100 -19.18 21.25 -5.50
C LYS A 100 -20.04 21.66 -4.31
N LYS A 101 -19.55 21.49 -3.08
CA LYS A 101 -20.24 21.92 -1.85
C LYS A 101 -20.35 23.44 -1.76
N SER A 102 -19.29 24.18 -2.11
CA SER A 102 -19.32 25.66 -2.10
C SER A 102 -20.23 26.23 -3.18
N GLN A 103 -20.25 25.64 -4.39
CA GLN A 103 -21.18 26.01 -5.46
C GLN A 103 -22.66 25.80 -5.07
N LYS A 104 -22.99 24.67 -4.43
CA LYS A 104 -24.36 24.41 -3.95
C LYS A 104 -24.80 25.39 -2.85
N LYS A 105 -23.90 25.77 -1.93
CA LYS A 105 -24.19 26.81 -0.92
C LYS A 105 -24.35 28.19 -1.55
N GLY A 106 -23.53 28.54 -2.53
CA GLY A 106 -23.66 29.80 -3.28
C GLY A 106 -25.00 29.92 -4.00
N MET A 107 -25.48 28.85 -4.66
CA MET A 107 -26.78 28.86 -5.34
C MET A 107 -27.98 29.04 -4.41
N MET A 108 -27.89 28.65 -3.13
CA MET A 108 -28.98 28.87 -2.17
C MET A 108 -29.12 30.34 -1.73
N ILE A 109 -28.06 31.15 -1.86
CA ILE A 109 -28.06 32.55 -1.38
C ILE A 109 -28.66 33.52 -2.43
N PHE A 110 -28.77 33.11 -3.69
CA PHE A 110 -29.28 33.96 -4.78
C PHE A 110 -30.76 33.70 -5.16
N ASN A 111 -31.47 32.85 -4.41
CA ASN A 111 -32.88 32.54 -4.63
C ASN A 111 -33.79 33.00 -3.46
N GLU A 112 -33.51 34.17 -2.88
CA GLU A 112 -34.42 34.90 -1.96
C GLU A 112 -34.73 36.29 -2.50
#